data_AF-A0A9E7PN55-F1
#
_entry.id   AF-A0A9E7PN55-F1
#
_cell.length_a   1.000
_cell.length_b   1.000
_cell.length_c   1.000
_cell.angle_alpha   90.00
_cell.angle_beta   90.00
_cell.angle_gamma   90.00
#
_symmetry.space_group_name_H-M   'P 1'
#
loop_
_entity.id
_entity.type
_entity.pdbx_description
1 polymer ?
#
loop_
_entity_poly.entity_id
_entity_poly.type
_entity_poly.pdbx_seq_one_letter_code
_entity_poly.pdbx_strand_id
1 'polypeptide(L)'
;MKPVPPTMREKKRYILARVVPHGIIPDGKAVYYLLQETLAGLFGDVGAAEINMSVVSSEGSYIIVKCRRGMEIKLETALSFVTGDSGGAFALRPVFVSGTIAALKRKIPVSLPPGKEGDVTVGGEEYGYSFRSQEKVDLHQKGIKHQKILYFTREDIEEILCSQ
;
A
#
# COMPACT_ATOMS: atom_id res chain seq x y z
N MET A 1 14.12 -4.51 -30.76
CA MET A 1 12.88 -4.37 -31.58
C MET A 1 12.48 -2.92 -31.67
N LYS A 2 11.94 -2.47 -32.80
CA LYS A 2 11.36 -1.12 -32.93
C LYS A 2 10.02 -1.04 -32.17
N PRO A 3 9.69 0.09 -31.51
CA PRO A 3 8.39 0.27 -30.88
C PRO A 3 7.25 0.13 -31.89
N VAL A 4 6.19 -0.58 -31.50
CA VAL A 4 4.99 -0.72 -32.34
C VAL A 4 4.31 0.64 -32.49
N PRO A 5 3.81 1.00 -33.69
CA PRO A 5 3.11 2.27 -33.91
C PRO A 5 1.94 2.49 -32.93
N PRO A 6 1.58 3.75 -32.61
CA PRO A 6 0.55 4.06 -31.61
C PRO A 6 -0.84 3.47 -31.88
N THR A 7 -1.16 3.19 -33.15
CA THR A 7 -2.42 2.58 -33.59
C THR A 7 -2.45 1.07 -33.40
N MET A 8 -1.29 0.40 -33.49
CA MET A 8 -1.16 -1.05 -33.36
C MET A 8 -0.69 -1.50 -31.96
N ARG A 9 -0.10 -0.59 -31.16
CA ARG A 9 0.33 -0.93 -29.81
C ARG A 9 -0.88 -1.21 -28.91
N GLU A 10 -0.71 -2.14 -27.98
CA GLU A 10 -1.70 -2.39 -26.95
C GLU A 10 -1.95 -1.13 -26.10
N LYS A 11 -3.23 -0.84 -25.86
CA LYS A 11 -3.64 0.22 -24.93
C LYS A 11 -3.60 -0.33 -23.51
N LYS A 12 -2.94 0.38 -22.61
CA LYS A 12 -2.70 -0.04 -21.22
C LYS A 12 -3.34 0.93 -20.23
N ARG A 13 -3.60 0.41 -19.03
CA ARG A 13 -3.88 1.18 -17.82
C ARG A 13 -2.96 0.76 -16.70
N TYR A 14 -2.84 1.67 -15.74
CA TYR A 14 -2.05 1.49 -14.53
C TYR A 14 -2.99 1.69 -13.35
N ILE A 15 -2.83 0.84 -12.35
CA ILE A 15 -3.56 0.87 -11.09
C ILE A 15 -2.55 1.13 -9.99
N LEU A 16 -2.81 2.14 -9.18
CA LEU A 16 -2.12 2.39 -7.93
C LEU A 16 -2.86 1.64 -6.83
N ALA A 17 -2.19 0.70 -6.19
CA ALA A 17 -2.70 0.03 -5.01
C ALA A 17 -1.84 0.38 -3.80
N ARG A 18 -2.49 0.56 -2.66
CA ARG A 18 -1.87 0.82 -1.37
C ARG A 18 -1.68 -0.49 -0.63
N VAL A 19 -0.52 -0.65 -0.02
CA VAL A 19 -0.19 -1.77 0.85
C VAL A 19 -0.72 -1.47 2.26
N VAL A 20 -1.39 -2.45 2.83
CA VAL A 20 -1.95 -2.41 4.19
C VAL A 20 -1.45 -3.64 4.95
N PRO A 21 -0.91 -3.52 6.17
CA PRO A 21 -0.69 -2.29 6.93
C PRO A 21 0.40 -1.38 6.33
N HIS A 22 0.39 -0.11 6.73
CA HIS A 22 1.39 0.87 6.31
C HIS A 22 2.79 0.52 6.87
N GLY A 23 3.83 0.97 6.17
CA GLY A 23 5.24 0.68 6.53
C GLY A 23 5.79 -0.60 5.90
N ILE A 24 4.94 -1.51 5.42
CA ILE A 24 5.37 -2.67 4.64
C ILE A 24 5.68 -2.23 3.20
N ILE A 25 6.87 -2.62 2.73
CA ILE A 25 7.30 -2.46 1.35
C ILE A 25 7.46 -3.87 0.79
N PRO A 26 6.45 -4.42 0.10
CA PRO A 26 6.51 -5.77 -0.39
C PRO A 26 7.46 -5.84 -1.59
N ASP A 27 8.19 -6.94 -1.71
CA ASP A 27 9.03 -7.20 -2.88
C ASP A 27 8.15 -7.27 -4.14
N GLY A 28 8.45 -6.43 -5.14
CA GLY A 28 7.69 -6.35 -6.38
C GLY A 28 7.66 -7.67 -7.15
N LYS A 29 8.72 -8.49 -7.03
CA LYS A 29 8.76 -9.81 -7.65
C LYS A 29 7.84 -10.80 -6.93
N ALA A 30 7.86 -10.82 -5.59
CA ALA A 30 6.91 -11.61 -4.80
C ALA A 30 5.45 -11.21 -5.10
N VAL A 31 5.15 -9.91 -5.13
CA VAL A 31 3.81 -9.40 -5.48
C VAL A 31 3.39 -9.82 -6.88
N TYR A 32 4.32 -9.81 -7.85
CA TYR A 32 4.03 -10.26 -9.21
C TYR A 32 3.58 -11.72 -9.25
N TYR A 33 4.29 -12.63 -8.58
CA TYR A 33 3.91 -14.05 -8.56
C TYR A 33 2.58 -14.26 -7.84
N LEU A 34 2.39 -13.61 -6.69
CA LEU A 34 1.15 -13.72 -5.92
C LEU A 34 -0.06 -13.22 -6.72
N LEU A 35 0.10 -12.11 -7.46
CA LEU A 35 -0.95 -11.61 -8.34
C LEU A 35 -1.18 -12.54 -9.53
N GLN A 36 -0.15 -13.14 -10.12
CA GLN A 36 -0.35 -14.09 -11.22
C GLN A 36 -1.12 -15.32 -10.76
N GLU A 37 -0.77 -15.88 -9.60
CA GLU A 37 -1.50 -17.00 -9.00
C GLU A 37 -2.95 -16.63 -8.70
N THR A 38 -3.18 -15.46 -8.10
CA THR A 38 -4.53 -14.95 -7.81
C THR A 38 -5.35 -14.75 -9.08
N LEU A 39 -4.75 -14.18 -10.13
CA LEU A 39 -5.41 -13.97 -11.43
C LEU A 39 -5.78 -15.28 -12.11
N ALA A 40 -4.85 -16.25 -12.11
CA ALA A 40 -5.10 -17.58 -12.65
C ALA A 40 -6.19 -18.31 -11.86
N GLY A 41 -6.20 -18.20 -10.52
CA GLY A 41 -7.23 -18.78 -9.67
C GLY A 41 -8.62 -18.17 -9.90
N LEU A 42 -8.71 -16.86 -10.08
CA LEU A 42 -9.99 -16.16 -10.26
C LEU A 42 -10.55 -16.24 -11.69
N PHE A 43 -9.68 -16.22 -12.70
CA PHE A 43 -10.08 -16.03 -14.10
C PHE A 43 -9.55 -17.11 -15.06
N GLY A 44 -8.82 -18.10 -14.55
CA GLY A 44 -8.11 -19.09 -15.35
C GLY A 44 -6.92 -18.50 -16.11
N ASP A 45 -6.12 -19.36 -16.72
CA ASP A 45 -4.91 -18.95 -17.45
C ASP A 45 -5.20 -18.03 -18.63
N VAL A 46 -6.30 -18.28 -19.35
CA VAL A 46 -6.73 -17.44 -20.48
C VAL A 46 -7.10 -16.04 -20.00
N GLY A 47 -7.83 -15.93 -18.88
CA GLY A 47 -8.20 -14.65 -18.30
C GLY A 47 -6.99 -13.89 -17.77
N ALA A 48 -6.07 -14.58 -17.08
CA ALA A 48 -4.82 -13.99 -16.60
C ALA A 48 -3.96 -13.46 -17.75
N ALA A 49 -3.84 -14.21 -18.84
CA ALA A 49 -3.13 -13.78 -20.05
C ALA A 49 -3.79 -12.57 -20.71
N GLU A 50 -5.12 -12.54 -20.80
CA GLU A 50 -5.87 -11.42 -21.39
C GLU A 50 -5.65 -10.09 -20.64
N ILE A 51 -5.58 -10.16 -19.30
CA ILE A 51 -5.35 -9.01 -18.44
C ILE A 51 -3.96 -8.39 -18.69
N ASN A 52 -2.99 -9.21 -19.12
CA ASN A 52 -1.62 -8.80 -19.46
C ASN A 52 -0.98 -7.94 -18.35
N MET A 53 -1.01 -8.50 -17.13
CA MET A 53 -0.58 -7.83 -15.91
C MET A 53 0.95 -7.75 -15.82
N SER A 54 1.49 -6.63 -15.32
CA SER A 54 2.80 -6.66 -14.64
C SER A 54 2.92 -5.60 -13.56
N VAL A 55 3.68 -5.92 -12.52
CA VAL A 55 4.10 -4.94 -11.52
C VAL A 55 5.13 -4.01 -12.17
N VAL A 56 4.94 -2.70 -12.01
CA VAL A 56 5.77 -1.65 -12.62
C VAL A 56 6.68 -1.01 -11.58
N SER A 57 6.17 -0.79 -10.37
CA SER A 57 6.93 -0.26 -9.25
C SER A 57 6.35 -0.73 -7.93
N SER A 58 7.22 -0.91 -6.93
CA SER A 58 6.89 -1.06 -5.52
C SER A 58 7.72 -0.04 -4.77
N GLU A 59 7.09 1.04 -4.31
CA GLU A 59 7.76 2.20 -3.70
C GLU A 59 6.96 2.63 -2.45
N GLY A 60 7.60 2.61 -1.28
CA GLY A 60 6.93 2.85 0.00
C GLY A 60 5.77 1.86 0.21
N SER A 61 4.67 2.31 0.80
CA SER A 61 3.44 1.50 0.96
C SER A 61 2.52 1.53 -0.26
N TYR A 62 3.08 1.65 -1.47
CA TYR A 62 2.33 1.71 -2.71
C TYR A 62 2.96 0.85 -3.80
N ILE A 63 2.11 0.23 -4.60
CA ILE A 63 2.50 -0.51 -5.80
C ILE A 63 1.76 0.06 -7.01
N ILE A 64 2.43 0.05 -8.16
CA ILE A 64 1.81 0.36 -9.45
C ILE A 64 1.83 -0.90 -10.29
N VAL A 65 0.64 -1.30 -10.74
CA VAL A 65 0.45 -2.49 -11.58
C VAL A 65 -0.17 -2.07 -12.90
N LYS A 66 0.37 -2.58 -14.02
CA LYS A 66 -0.20 -2.35 -15.36
C LYS A 66 -1.16 -3.47 -15.72
N CYS A 67 -2.16 -3.15 -16.54
CA CYS A 67 -3.00 -4.12 -17.25
C CYS A 67 -3.34 -3.60 -18.66
N ARG A 68 -3.93 -4.48 -19.47
CA ARG A 68 -4.62 -4.09 -20.71
C ARG A 68 -5.82 -3.18 -20.40
N ARG A 69 -6.01 -2.13 -21.20
CA ARG A 69 -7.18 -1.24 -21.07
C ARG A 69 -8.47 -2.04 -21.28
N GLY A 70 -9.46 -1.84 -20.41
CA GLY A 70 -10.70 -2.62 -20.35
C GLY A 70 -10.67 -3.76 -19.31
N MET A 71 -9.51 -4.06 -18.71
CA MET A 71 -9.33 -5.12 -17.72
C MET A 71 -9.12 -4.58 -16.29
N GLU A 72 -9.39 -3.30 -16.08
CA GLU A 72 -9.11 -2.59 -14.83
C GLU A 72 -9.85 -3.25 -13.66
N ILE A 73 -11.15 -3.49 -13.81
CA ILE A 73 -12.01 -4.08 -12.77
C ILE A 73 -11.54 -5.49 -12.38
N LYS A 74 -11.14 -6.31 -13.35
CA LYS A 74 -10.62 -7.67 -13.07
C LYS A 74 -9.33 -7.59 -12.25
N LEU A 75 -8.43 -6.66 -12.61
CA LEU A 75 -7.19 -6.46 -11.85
C LEU A 75 -7.45 -5.88 -10.46
N GLU A 76 -8.37 -4.91 -10.30
CA GLU A 76 -8.77 -4.38 -8.97
C GLU A 76 -9.34 -5.47 -8.07
N THR A 77 -10.14 -6.36 -8.66
CA THR A 77 -10.68 -7.54 -7.97
C THR A 77 -9.52 -8.41 -7.48
N ALA A 78 -8.63 -8.84 -8.37
CA ALA A 78 -7.49 -9.69 -7.99
C ALA A 78 -6.60 -9.04 -6.92
N LEU A 79 -6.30 -7.75 -7.05
CA LEU A 79 -5.55 -7.00 -6.03
C LEU A 79 -6.20 -7.09 -4.65
N SER A 80 -7.53 -7.01 -4.58
CA SER A 80 -8.27 -7.05 -3.32
C SER A 80 -8.29 -8.45 -2.67
N PHE A 81 -8.02 -9.51 -3.44
CA PHE A 81 -7.91 -10.89 -2.94
C PHE A 81 -6.49 -11.26 -2.50
N VAL A 82 -5.49 -10.42 -2.81
CA VAL A 82 -4.11 -10.70 -2.42
C VAL A 82 -3.96 -10.51 -0.91
N THR A 83 -3.62 -11.62 -0.25
CA THR A 83 -3.06 -11.68 1.09
C THR A 83 -1.66 -12.26 1.00
N GLY A 84 -0.62 -11.46 1.23
CA GLY A 84 0.77 -11.91 1.08
C GLY A 84 1.41 -12.37 2.38
N ASP A 85 2.25 -13.41 2.30
CA ASP A 85 2.95 -14.03 3.45
C ASP A 85 4.49 -13.94 3.38
N SER A 86 5.06 -13.12 2.49
CA SER A 86 6.51 -12.96 2.39
C SER A 86 7.04 -11.99 3.48
N GLY A 87 7.25 -12.53 4.69
CA GLY A 87 7.84 -11.80 5.82
C GLY A 87 6.86 -10.95 6.66
N GLY A 88 5.57 -11.02 6.36
CA GLY A 88 4.50 -10.38 7.13
C GLY A 88 3.20 -10.29 6.33
N ALA A 89 2.06 -10.48 7.00
CA ALA A 89 0.74 -10.41 6.39
C ALA A 89 0.46 -9.00 5.84
N PHE A 90 0.22 -8.90 4.53
CA PHE A 90 -0.23 -7.65 3.90
C PHE A 90 -1.37 -7.88 2.91
N ALA A 91 -2.18 -6.84 2.72
CA ALA A 91 -3.23 -6.76 1.73
C ALA A 91 -2.97 -5.59 0.76
N LEU A 92 -3.55 -5.69 -0.44
CA LEU A 92 -3.46 -4.65 -1.46
C LEU A 92 -4.83 -4.02 -1.66
N ARG A 93 -4.90 -2.69 -1.51
CA ARG A 93 -6.13 -1.92 -1.74
C ARG A 93 -5.96 -1.06 -3.00
N PRO A 94 -6.69 -1.33 -4.09
CA PRO A 94 -6.74 -0.42 -5.24
C PRO A 94 -7.23 0.98 -4.82
N VAL A 95 -6.59 2.03 -5.32
CA VAL A 95 -6.93 3.42 -4.95
C VAL A 95 -7.23 4.28 -6.18
N PHE A 96 -6.40 4.18 -7.22
CA PHE A 96 -6.55 5.01 -8.42
C PHE A 96 -6.17 4.26 -9.69
N VAL A 97 -6.83 4.60 -10.79
CA VAL A 97 -6.53 4.10 -12.14
C VAL A 97 -6.15 5.26 -13.05
N SER A 98 -5.16 5.07 -13.91
CA SER A 98 -4.72 6.07 -14.88
C SER A 98 -4.17 5.48 -16.17
N GLY A 99 -4.12 6.30 -17.22
CA GLY A 99 -3.42 5.98 -18.46
C GLY A 99 -1.90 6.18 -18.40
N THR A 100 -1.37 6.88 -17.39
CA THR A 100 0.07 7.15 -17.26
C THR A 100 0.57 6.95 -15.83
N ILE A 101 1.80 6.44 -15.70
CA ILE A 101 2.49 6.25 -14.41
C ILE A 101 2.70 7.61 -13.72
N ALA A 102 3.06 8.65 -14.48
CA ALA A 102 3.28 10.00 -13.94
C ALA A 102 2.05 10.58 -13.23
N ALA A 103 0.84 10.32 -13.76
CA ALA A 103 -0.39 10.75 -13.10
C ALA A 103 -0.64 9.99 -11.78
N LEU A 104 -0.29 8.71 -11.70
CA LEU A 104 -0.39 7.94 -10.44
C LEU A 104 0.67 8.36 -9.43
N LYS A 105 1.91 8.59 -9.84
CA LYS A 105 2.98 9.03 -8.92
C LYS A 105 2.63 10.34 -8.22
N ARG A 106 1.93 11.27 -8.90
CA ARG A 106 1.41 12.51 -8.28
C ARG A 106 0.32 12.29 -7.23
N LYS A 107 -0.31 11.11 -7.20
CA LYS A 107 -1.32 10.73 -6.19
C LYS A 107 -0.71 10.01 -4.99
N ILE A 108 0.54 9.57 -5.09
CA ILE A 108 1.26 9.02 -3.96
C ILE A 108 1.56 10.19 -3.01
N PRO A 109 1.09 10.15 -1.75
CA PRO A 109 1.45 11.17 -0.79
C PRO A 109 2.97 11.20 -0.64
N VAL A 110 3.55 12.40 -0.68
CA VAL A 110 4.95 12.59 -0.30
C VAL A 110 5.02 12.21 1.18
N SER A 111 5.66 11.09 1.51
CA SER A 111 5.86 10.74 2.91
C SER A 111 6.72 11.83 3.53
N LEU A 112 6.15 12.61 4.45
CA LEU A 112 6.98 13.16 5.52
C LEU A 112 7.60 11.94 6.23
N PRO A 113 8.87 12.02 6.66
CA PRO A 113 9.48 10.92 7.39
C PRO A 113 8.51 10.50 8.52
N PRO A 114 8.37 9.19 8.80
CA PRO A 114 7.60 8.77 9.96
C PRO A 114 8.08 9.62 11.13
N GLY A 115 7.16 10.32 11.81
CA GLY A 115 7.55 11.07 13.00
C GLY A 115 8.32 10.11 13.91
N LYS A 116 9.37 10.59 14.56
CA LYS A 116 10.23 9.72 15.38
C LYS A 116 9.35 8.95 16.36
N GLU A 117 9.35 7.62 16.27
CA GLU A 117 8.77 6.78 17.32
C GLU A 117 9.49 7.11 18.63
N GLY A 118 8.72 7.14 19.70
CA GLY A 118 9.23 7.57 21.00
C GLY A 118 8.32 7.10 22.12
N ASP A 119 8.71 7.46 23.32
CA ASP A 119 7.94 7.22 24.52
C ASP A 119 7.31 8.54 24.97
N VAL A 120 6.06 8.48 25.41
CA VAL A 120 5.34 9.62 25.97
C VAL A 120 4.60 9.18 27.23
N THR A 121 4.69 10.01 28.26
CA THR A 121 3.93 9.82 29.50
C THR A 121 2.60 10.54 29.40
N VAL A 122 1.49 9.79 29.48
CA VAL A 122 0.13 10.32 29.47
C VAL A 122 -0.55 9.91 30.76
N GLY A 123 -0.97 10.89 31.58
CA GLY A 123 -1.66 10.61 32.85
C GLY A 123 -0.84 9.82 33.88
N GLY A 124 0.49 9.86 33.81
CA GLY A 124 1.40 9.14 34.72
C GLY A 124 1.78 7.73 34.28
N GLU A 125 1.32 7.26 33.11
CA GLU A 125 1.71 5.98 32.53
C GLU A 125 2.53 6.16 31.24
N GLU A 126 3.47 5.25 30.99
CA GLU A 126 4.33 5.27 29.79
C GLU A 126 3.69 4.56 28.59
N TYR A 127 3.63 5.27 27.47
CA TYR A 127 3.15 4.78 26.20
C TYR A 127 4.24 4.92 25.13
N GLY A 128 4.46 3.87 24.34
CA GLY A 128 5.17 4.00 23.07
C GLY A 128 4.22 4.55 22.01
N TYR A 129 4.63 5.54 21.23
CA TYR A 129 3.80 6.11 20.17
C TYR A 129 4.39 5.82 18.78
N SER A 130 3.53 5.48 17.81
CA SER A 130 3.91 5.21 16.42
C SER A 130 3.01 5.95 15.43
N PHE A 131 3.61 6.73 14.53
CA PHE A 131 2.87 7.48 13.52
C PHE A 131 2.48 6.55 12.37
N ARG A 132 1.19 6.18 12.28
CA ARG A 132 0.66 5.39 11.14
C ARG A 132 0.18 6.26 9.97
N SER A 133 -0.09 7.55 10.20
CA SER A 133 -0.47 8.55 9.19
C SER A 133 -0.17 9.98 9.68
N GLN A 134 -0.47 11.01 8.87
CA GLN A 134 -0.32 12.41 9.28
C GLN A 134 -1.25 12.82 10.44
N GLU A 135 -2.41 12.16 10.58
CA GLU A 135 -3.46 12.54 11.54
C GLU A 135 -3.61 11.56 12.70
N LYS A 136 -3.11 10.33 12.56
CA LYS A 136 -3.34 9.26 13.54
C LYS A 136 -2.05 8.71 14.11
N VAL A 137 -1.96 8.76 15.43
CA VAL A 137 -0.92 8.14 16.23
C VAL A 137 -1.54 7.05 17.10
N ASP A 138 -0.93 5.87 17.05
CA ASP A 138 -1.32 4.77 17.92
C ASP A 138 -0.39 4.76 19.15
N LEU A 139 -0.98 4.80 20.34
CA LEU A 139 -0.28 4.62 21.61
C LEU A 139 -0.39 3.16 22.08
N HIS A 140 0.74 2.60 22.49
CA HIS A 140 0.86 1.27 23.08
C HIS A 140 1.39 1.39 24.51
N GLN A 141 0.58 1.00 25.50
CA GLN A 141 1.02 0.96 26.90
C GLN A 141 2.12 -0.09 27.08
N LYS A 142 3.24 0.28 27.73
CA LYS A 142 4.30 -0.69 28.09
C LYS A 142 3.85 -1.55 29.27
N GLY A 143 3.25 -2.72 29.01
CA GLY A 143 2.84 -3.66 30.06
C GLY A 143 2.28 -4.99 29.54
N ILE A 144 2.48 -6.08 30.30
CA ILE A 144 2.17 -7.46 29.89
C ILE A 144 0.66 -7.76 29.84
N LYS A 145 -0.19 -6.97 30.52
CA LYS A 145 -1.59 -7.38 30.80
C LYS A 145 -2.71 -6.48 30.27
N HIS A 146 -2.45 -5.29 29.76
CA HIS A 146 -3.53 -4.42 29.24
C HIS A 146 -3.02 -3.58 28.06
N GLN A 147 -3.39 -3.94 26.83
CA GLN A 147 -3.25 -3.04 25.69
C GLN A 147 -4.46 -2.12 25.65
N LYS A 148 -4.32 -0.92 26.24
CA LYS A 148 -5.29 0.17 26.01
C LYS A 148 -4.87 0.91 24.74
N ILE A 149 -5.67 0.78 23.69
CA ILE A 149 -5.46 1.54 22.45
C ILE A 149 -6.03 2.93 22.66
N LEU A 150 -5.18 3.96 22.58
CA LEU A 150 -5.61 5.35 22.59
C LEU A 150 -5.35 5.97 21.22
N TYR A 151 -6.31 6.74 20.74
CA TYR A 151 -6.21 7.46 19.46
C TYR A 151 -5.82 8.90 19.74
N PHE A 152 -4.59 9.25 19.35
CA PHE A 152 -4.07 10.61 19.44
C PHE A 152 -3.80 11.15 18.04
N THR A 153 -3.96 12.45 17.87
CA THR A 153 -3.51 13.14 16.66
C THR A 153 -2.07 13.60 16.82
N ARG A 154 -1.49 14.08 15.72
CA ARG A 154 -0.14 14.64 15.76
C ARG A 154 -0.05 15.88 16.66
N GLU A 155 -1.07 16.73 16.61
CA GLU A 155 -1.16 17.95 17.42
C GLU A 155 -1.18 17.60 18.92
N ASP A 156 -1.99 16.60 19.30
CA ASP A 156 -2.07 16.16 20.70
C ASP A 156 -0.71 15.68 21.24
N ILE A 157 0.09 14.97 20.42
CA ILE A 157 1.43 14.53 20.84
C ILE A 157 2.44 15.67 20.89
N GLU A 158 2.39 16.59 19.92
CA GLU A 158 3.26 17.77 19.92
C GLU A 158 2.98 18.65 21.15
N GLU A 159 1.72 18.81 21.56
CA GLU A 159 1.34 19.52 22.79
C GLU A 159 1.88 18.83 24.05
N ILE A 160 1.74 17.49 24.16
CA ILE A 160 2.22 16.74 25.33
C ILE A 160 3.74 16.82 25.44
N LEU A 161 4.47 16.69 24.33
CA LEU A 161 5.93 16.79 24.31
C LEU A 161 6.44 18.21 24.64
N CYS A 162 5.71 19.26 24.27
CA CYS A 162 6.07 20.64 24.63
C CYS A 162 5.73 21.00 26.08
N SER A 163 4.89 20.21 26.75
CA SER A 163 4.39 20.46 28.11
C SER A 163 5.16 19.69 29.20
N GLN A 164 6.15 18.87 28.83
CA GLN A 164 7.07 18.16 29.72
C GLN A 164 8.39 18.92 29.88
#